data_AF-A0A0D3H998-F1
#
_entry.id   AF-A0A0D3H998-F1
#
_cell.length_a   1.000
_cell.length_b   1.000
_cell.length_c   1.000
_cell.angle_alpha   90.00
_cell.angle_beta   90.00
_cell.angle_gamma   90.00
#
_symmetry.space_group_name_H-M   'P 1'
#
loop_
_entity.id
_entity.type
_entity.pdbx_description
1 polymer ?
#
loop_
_entity_poly.entity_id
_entity_poly.type
_entity_poly.pdbx_seq_one_letter_code
_entity_poly.pdbx_strand_id
1 'polypeptide(L)'
;MAMQVGDPTKDHGCWERPEDMDTARTVYNISAARPGSDVAGELAAASMVFRDDDPAYAARLLAGARRGFEFADEHKGAYSDDPELRAGGCPFYCDFDGYQVRDELLWGAAWLRRASKEGTYLDYIQNNGKTLGAEDSTNEFGWDNKHAGINVLVSKEFIDGEVLSLQSYKEFADGFICTLIPESSSPHITYTPGGMIYKPGGSNMQHVTSISFLLLTYAKYLSNSSRTVNCGNVSVGPATLQQLARKQADYILGDNPMKMSYMVGYGDRYPQRIHHRGSSLPSIKSHPQRIACNDGTPYYNSSSPNPNPLIGAVVGGPGEDDVYEDDRADFRKSEPTTYINAPLVGVLAYLVGNPDPGQGHVRH
;
A
#
# COMPACT_ATOMS: atom_id res chain seq x y z
N MET A 1 -19.16 9.02 -9.21
CA MET A 1 -17.73 8.74 -9.51
C MET A 1 -17.61 7.25 -9.84
N ALA A 2 -16.83 6.86 -10.84
CA ALA A 2 -16.64 5.44 -11.14
C ALA A 2 -15.67 4.83 -10.14
N MET A 3 -16.08 3.74 -9.50
CA MET A 3 -15.32 3.02 -8.48
C MET A 3 -14.67 1.77 -9.06
N GLN A 4 -15.42 1.01 -9.89
CA GLN A 4 -14.90 -0.21 -10.51
C GLN A 4 -15.43 -0.40 -11.93
N VAL A 5 -14.62 -1.06 -12.77
CA VAL A 5 -14.97 -1.44 -14.15
C VAL A 5 -14.63 -2.92 -14.40
N GLY A 6 -15.66 -3.75 -14.53
CA GLY A 6 -15.54 -5.20 -14.68
C GLY A 6 -16.32 -5.95 -13.60
N ASP A 7 -17.13 -6.92 -14.01
CA ASP A 7 -17.71 -7.91 -13.09
C ASP A 7 -16.58 -8.85 -12.62
N PRO A 8 -16.20 -8.83 -11.34
CA PRO A 8 -15.02 -9.53 -10.88
C PRO A 8 -15.19 -11.06 -10.91
N THR A 9 -16.42 -11.56 -10.76
CA THR A 9 -16.69 -13.00 -10.76
C THR A 9 -16.55 -13.54 -12.18
N LYS A 10 -17.09 -12.81 -13.17
CA LYS A 10 -16.94 -13.19 -14.58
C LYS A 10 -15.50 -13.05 -15.06
N ASP A 11 -14.83 -11.96 -14.68
CA ASP A 11 -13.41 -11.75 -14.99
C ASP A 11 -12.53 -12.86 -14.42
N HIS A 12 -12.71 -13.19 -13.13
CA HIS A 12 -11.92 -14.22 -12.47
C HIS A 12 -12.26 -15.64 -12.95
N GLY A 13 -13.49 -15.86 -13.44
CA GLY A 13 -13.91 -17.10 -14.08
C GLY A 13 -13.22 -17.38 -15.42
N CYS A 14 -12.50 -16.40 -15.97
CA CYS A 14 -11.76 -16.52 -17.22
C CYS A 14 -10.24 -16.51 -16.99
N TRP A 15 -9.53 -17.30 -17.78
CA TRP A 15 -8.09 -17.18 -17.97
C TRP A 15 -7.82 -16.89 -19.45
N GLU A 16 -7.91 -15.63 -19.82
CA GLU A 16 -7.73 -15.13 -21.18
C GLU A 16 -6.82 -13.90 -21.20
N ARG A 17 -6.42 -13.45 -22.39
CA ARG A 17 -5.61 -12.23 -22.51
C ARG A 17 -6.49 -11.01 -22.28
N PRO A 18 -5.97 -9.94 -21.65
CA PRO A 18 -6.75 -8.72 -21.46
C PRO A 18 -7.25 -8.12 -22.78
N GLU A 19 -6.52 -8.30 -23.89
CA GLU A 19 -6.92 -7.85 -25.22
C GLU A 19 -8.01 -8.73 -25.87
N ASP A 20 -8.19 -9.96 -25.39
CA ASP A 20 -9.16 -10.93 -25.93
C ASP A 20 -10.46 -11.01 -25.13
N MET A 21 -10.57 -10.24 -24.04
CA MET A 21 -11.69 -10.30 -23.10
C MET A 21 -13.04 -10.08 -23.78
N ASP A 22 -14.01 -10.95 -23.49
CA ASP A 22 -15.43 -10.75 -23.82
C ASP A 22 -16.36 -10.65 -22.60
N THR A 23 -15.79 -10.70 -21.40
CA THR A 23 -16.55 -10.51 -20.17
C THR A 23 -17.14 -9.10 -20.09
N ALA A 24 -18.32 -8.98 -19.48
CA ALA A 24 -19.01 -7.70 -19.35
C ALA A 24 -18.19 -6.75 -18.46
N ARG A 25 -17.83 -5.59 -19.01
CA ARG A 25 -17.10 -4.52 -18.29
C ARG A 25 -18.06 -3.53 -17.63
N THR A 26 -18.90 -4.05 -16.73
CA THR A 26 -19.88 -3.25 -15.97
C THR A 26 -19.19 -2.15 -15.17
N VAL A 27 -19.75 -0.94 -15.20
CA VAL A 27 -19.22 0.20 -14.42
C VAL A 27 -20.04 0.35 -13.14
N TYR A 28 -19.37 0.24 -12.00
CA TYR A 28 -19.94 0.46 -10.68
C TYR A 28 -19.62 1.89 -10.24
N ASN A 29 -20.67 2.68 -9.96
CA ASN A 29 -20.58 4.12 -9.73
C ASN A 29 -21.19 4.52 -8.40
N ILE A 30 -20.40 5.24 -7.59
CA ILE A 30 -20.87 5.92 -6.37
C ILE A 30 -21.60 7.22 -6.72
N SER A 31 -22.58 7.58 -5.91
CA SER A 31 -23.43 8.78 -6.05
C SER A 31 -23.98 9.20 -4.68
N ALA A 32 -24.62 10.37 -4.59
CA ALA A 32 -25.23 10.81 -3.32
C ALA A 32 -26.25 9.81 -2.75
N ALA A 33 -26.94 9.05 -3.60
CA ALA A 33 -27.88 8.01 -3.20
C ALA A 33 -27.22 6.65 -2.90
N ARG A 34 -25.95 6.47 -3.31
CA ARG A 34 -25.16 5.24 -3.15
C ARG A 34 -23.72 5.64 -2.78
N PRO A 35 -23.48 6.00 -1.51
CA PRO A 35 -22.20 6.53 -1.07
C PRO A 35 -21.06 5.51 -1.17
N GLY A 36 -19.84 6.00 -1.01
CA GLY A 36 -18.60 5.23 -1.03
C GLY A 36 -17.45 6.16 -0.69
N SER A 37 -17.35 6.51 0.60
CA SER A 37 -16.36 7.47 1.09
C SER A 37 -14.92 6.93 1.03
N ASP A 38 -14.83 5.61 1.15
CA ASP A 38 -13.63 4.77 1.11
C ASP A 38 -12.81 4.85 -0.20
N VAL A 39 -13.42 5.32 -1.30
CA VAL A 39 -12.75 5.40 -2.61
C VAL A 39 -12.32 6.82 -3.01
N ALA A 40 -12.49 7.80 -2.13
CA ALA A 40 -12.32 9.22 -2.46
C ALA A 40 -11.25 9.92 -1.59
N GLY A 41 -9.95 9.68 -1.86
CA GLY A 41 -8.90 10.26 -1.00
C GLY A 41 -7.53 10.63 -1.60
N GLU A 42 -7.16 10.23 -2.82
CA GLU A 42 -5.72 10.15 -3.18
C GLU A 42 -5.18 11.27 -4.09
N LEU A 43 -6.04 12.05 -4.76
CA LEU A 43 -5.60 13.03 -5.77
C LEU A 43 -4.77 14.20 -5.20
N ALA A 44 -4.91 14.48 -3.90
CA ALA A 44 -4.20 15.58 -3.24
C ALA A 44 -2.68 15.35 -3.23
N ALA A 45 -2.22 14.12 -2.98
CA ALA A 45 -0.80 13.78 -2.99
C ALA A 45 -0.18 14.00 -4.37
N ALA A 46 -0.86 13.55 -5.43
CA ALA A 46 -0.41 13.73 -6.82
C ALA A 46 -0.27 15.21 -7.20
N SER A 47 -1.18 16.08 -6.72
CA SER A 47 -1.09 17.53 -6.97
C SER A 47 0.21 18.16 -6.46
N MET A 48 0.83 17.59 -5.43
CA MET A 48 2.11 18.09 -4.91
C MET A 48 3.27 17.74 -5.83
N VAL A 49 3.22 16.58 -6.49
CA VAL A 49 4.28 16.11 -7.40
C VAL A 49 4.35 17.02 -8.63
N PHE A 50 3.20 17.35 -9.23
CA PHE A 50 3.13 18.16 -10.44
C PHE A 50 3.19 19.67 -10.18
N ARG A 51 3.32 20.11 -8.93
CA ARG A 51 3.18 21.53 -8.56
C ARG A 51 4.13 22.44 -9.32
N ASP A 52 5.36 22.00 -9.50
CA ASP A 52 6.41 22.80 -10.12
C ASP A 52 6.49 22.56 -11.65
N ASP A 53 6.23 21.32 -12.10
CA ASP A 53 6.35 20.93 -13.52
C ASP A 53 5.10 21.27 -14.36
N ASP A 54 3.90 21.08 -13.81
CA ASP A 54 2.61 21.41 -14.44
C ASP A 54 1.62 21.99 -13.42
N PRO A 55 1.75 23.29 -13.10
CA PRO A 55 0.91 23.95 -12.10
C PRO A 55 -0.59 23.90 -12.44
N ALA A 56 -0.94 23.91 -13.73
CA ALA A 56 -2.32 23.87 -14.17
C ALA A 56 -2.95 22.49 -13.91
N TYR A 57 -2.20 21.43 -14.19
CA TYR A 57 -2.61 20.07 -13.87
C TYR A 57 -2.64 19.83 -12.35
N ALA A 58 -1.65 20.31 -11.61
CA ALA A 58 -1.64 20.27 -10.15
C ALA A 58 -2.88 20.94 -9.54
N ALA A 59 -3.26 22.13 -10.04
CA ALA A 59 -4.48 22.81 -9.61
C ALA A 59 -5.74 22.00 -9.91
N ARG A 60 -5.81 21.36 -11.09
CA ARG A 60 -6.92 20.48 -11.47
C ARG A 60 -7.03 19.26 -10.54
N LEU A 61 -5.90 18.63 -10.20
CA LEU A 61 -5.83 17.50 -9.28
C LEU A 61 -6.29 17.91 -7.88
N LEU A 62 -5.77 19.02 -7.35
CA LEU A 62 -6.16 19.51 -6.02
C LEU A 62 -7.65 19.87 -5.97
N ALA A 63 -8.19 20.53 -6.99
CA ALA A 63 -9.62 20.82 -7.07
C ALA A 63 -10.46 19.54 -7.17
N GLY A 64 -9.97 18.51 -7.88
CA GLY A 64 -10.59 17.18 -7.90
C GLY A 64 -10.59 16.50 -6.53
N ALA A 65 -9.46 16.57 -5.81
CA ALA A 65 -9.32 16.02 -4.48
C ALA A 65 -10.31 16.66 -3.48
N ARG A 66 -10.45 17.99 -3.52
CA ARG A 66 -11.42 18.71 -2.66
C ARG A 66 -12.85 18.25 -2.90
N ARG A 67 -13.28 18.21 -4.16
CA ARG A 67 -14.64 17.74 -4.51
C ARG A 67 -14.87 16.28 -4.13
N GLY A 68 -13.85 15.43 -4.29
CA GLY A 68 -13.92 14.03 -3.88
C GLY A 68 -14.10 13.91 -2.37
N PHE A 69 -13.30 14.63 -1.60
CA PHE A 69 -13.40 14.65 -0.14
C PHE A 69 -14.73 15.24 0.36
N GLU A 70 -15.16 16.38 -0.19
CA GLU A 70 -16.46 16.99 0.14
C GLU A 70 -17.61 16.01 -0.10
N PHE A 71 -17.61 15.32 -1.25
CA PHE A 71 -18.59 14.29 -1.56
C PHE A 71 -18.54 13.13 -0.55
N ALA A 72 -17.35 12.64 -0.22
CA ALA A 72 -17.15 11.54 0.72
C ALA A 72 -17.59 11.89 2.15
N ASP A 73 -17.34 13.12 2.58
CA ASP A 73 -17.70 13.61 3.90
C ASP A 73 -19.20 13.95 4.00
N GLU A 74 -19.82 14.49 2.95
CA GLU A 74 -21.26 14.78 2.91
C GLU A 74 -22.10 13.49 2.81
N HIS A 75 -21.63 12.50 2.06
CA HIS A 75 -22.31 11.24 1.82
C HIS A 75 -21.51 10.07 2.41
N LYS A 76 -21.51 9.98 3.75
CA LYS A 76 -20.80 8.92 4.48
C LYS A 76 -21.44 7.55 4.27
N GLY A 77 -20.63 6.59 3.86
CA GLY A 77 -21.02 5.17 3.78
C GLY A 77 -19.96 4.35 3.05
N ALA A 78 -19.82 3.09 3.44
CA ALA A 78 -18.91 2.17 2.77
C ALA A 78 -19.55 1.76 1.45
N TYR A 79 -18.76 1.67 0.37
CA TYR A 79 -19.31 1.21 -0.90
C TYR A 79 -19.87 -0.23 -0.76
N SER A 80 -19.31 -1.03 0.16
CA SER A 80 -19.71 -2.41 0.39
C SER A 80 -21.04 -2.60 1.14
N ASP A 81 -21.62 -1.52 1.67
CA ASP A 81 -22.95 -1.53 2.30
C ASP A 81 -24.09 -1.55 1.26
N ASP A 82 -23.84 -0.98 0.08
CA ASP A 82 -24.77 -1.02 -1.04
C ASP A 82 -24.64 -2.36 -1.78
N PRO A 83 -25.71 -3.16 -1.91
CA PRO A 83 -25.63 -4.50 -2.52
C PRO A 83 -25.13 -4.52 -3.97
N GLU A 84 -25.40 -3.47 -4.76
CA GLU A 84 -24.97 -3.40 -6.16
C GLU A 84 -23.49 -3.00 -6.26
N LEU A 85 -23.05 -2.04 -5.45
CA LEU A 85 -21.63 -1.66 -5.37
C LEU A 85 -20.78 -2.77 -4.76
N ARG A 86 -21.31 -3.46 -3.74
CA ARG A 86 -20.71 -4.64 -3.13
C ARG A 86 -20.44 -5.74 -4.16
N ALA A 87 -21.33 -5.94 -5.13
CA ALA A 87 -21.13 -6.92 -6.21
C ALA A 87 -19.95 -6.58 -7.13
N GLY A 88 -19.53 -5.31 -7.16
CA GLY A 88 -18.30 -4.88 -7.80
C GLY A 88 -17.07 -5.29 -6.97
N GLY A 89 -16.97 -4.85 -5.71
CA GLY A 89 -15.72 -5.02 -4.96
C GLY A 89 -15.59 -6.30 -4.13
N CYS A 90 -16.68 -6.85 -3.57
CA CYS A 90 -16.66 -8.01 -2.69
C CYS A 90 -16.85 -9.35 -3.44
N PRO A 91 -16.25 -10.46 -2.98
CA PRO A 91 -15.46 -10.64 -1.74
C PRO A 91 -13.96 -10.31 -1.90
N PHE A 92 -13.57 -9.52 -2.90
CA PHE A 92 -12.15 -9.31 -3.23
C PHE A 92 -11.53 -8.15 -2.43
N TYR A 93 -12.20 -6.99 -2.37
CA TYR A 93 -11.74 -5.77 -1.72
C TYR A 93 -12.76 -5.20 -0.75
N CYS A 94 -13.39 -6.03 0.09
CA CYS A 94 -14.38 -5.57 1.05
C CYS A 94 -13.79 -4.69 2.15
N ASP A 95 -14.66 -3.95 2.84
CA ASP A 95 -14.39 -3.46 4.19
C ASP A 95 -14.34 -4.65 5.15
N PHE A 96 -13.16 -5.28 5.23
CA PHE A 96 -12.95 -6.44 6.10
C PHE A 96 -12.75 -6.03 7.56
N ASP A 97 -12.21 -4.82 7.77
CA ASP A 97 -11.89 -4.32 9.10
C ASP A 97 -13.06 -3.53 9.71
N GLY A 98 -14.03 -3.07 8.90
CA GLY A 98 -15.19 -2.28 9.34
C GLY A 98 -14.85 -0.80 9.58
N TYR A 99 -13.73 -0.34 9.04
CA TYR A 99 -13.17 0.98 9.28
C TYR A 99 -13.08 1.86 8.02
N GLN A 100 -13.18 1.32 6.80
CA GLN A 100 -12.86 1.99 5.52
C GLN A 100 -13.52 3.37 5.27
N VAL A 101 -14.60 3.72 5.97
CA VAL A 101 -15.21 5.06 5.85
C VAL A 101 -14.46 6.07 6.71
N ARG A 102 -13.91 5.64 7.83
CA ARG A 102 -13.39 6.48 8.91
C ARG A 102 -11.95 6.89 8.65
N ASP A 103 -11.06 5.93 8.42
CA ASP A 103 -9.66 6.22 8.19
C ASP A 103 -9.42 6.89 6.84
N GLU A 104 -10.18 6.56 5.80
CA GLU A 104 -10.07 7.18 4.48
C GLU A 104 -10.42 8.68 4.50
N LEU A 105 -11.41 9.07 5.30
CA LEU A 105 -11.75 10.49 5.49
C LEU A 105 -10.61 11.22 6.22
N LEU A 106 -10.05 10.65 7.29
CA LEU A 106 -8.89 11.26 7.96
C LEU A 106 -7.66 11.32 7.06
N TRP A 107 -7.42 10.28 6.27
CA TRP A 107 -6.32 10.20 5.31
C TRP A 107 -6.45 11.25 4.21
N GLY A 108 -7.63 11.37 3.61
CA GLY A 108 -7.95 12.39 2.61
C GLY A 108 -7.80 13.81 3.16
N ALA A 109 -8.31 14.06 4.37
CA ALA A 109 -8.14 15.35 5.06
C ALA A 109 -6.66 15.66 5.32
N ALA A 110 -5.86 14.67 5.76
CA ALA A 110 -4.44 14.82 6.01
C ALA A 110 -3.65 15.17 4.73
N TRP A 111 -3.94 14.52 3.61
CA TRP A 111 -3.32 14.86 2.32
C TRP A 111 -3.77 16.22 1.79
N LEU A 112 -5.05 16.56 1.91
CA LEU A 112 -5.56 17.87 1.54
C LEU A 112 -4.91 18.97 2.37
N ARG A 113 -4.82 18.80 3.69
CA ARG A 113 -4.07 19.69 4.59
C ARG A 113 -2.63 19.87 4.12
N ARG A 114 -1.95 18.76 3.80
CA ARG A 114 -0.55 18.80 3.36
C ARG A 114 -0.38 19.52 2.02
N ALA A 115 -1.29 19.31 1.08
CA ALA A 115 -1.24 19.88 -0.26
C ALA A 115 -1.68 21.35 -0.32
N SER A 116 -2.80 21.72 0.33
CA SER A 116 -3.41 23.05 0.26
C SER A 116 -2.93 24.02 1.34
N LYS A 117 -2.46 23.51 2.49
CA LYS A 117 -2.13 24.29 3.70
C LYS A 117 -3.32 25.01 4.34
N GLU A 118 -4.54 24.66 3.97
CA GLU A 118 -5.75 25.27 4.53
C GLU A 118 -6.00 24.81 5.96
N GLY A 119 -6.45 25.74 6.82
CA GLY A 119 -6.74 25.47 8.23
C GLY A 119 -7.97 24.59 8.45
N THR A 120 -8.95 24.65 7.53
CA THR A 120 -10.19 23.86 7.60
C THR A 120 -9.93 22.35 7.69
N TYR A 121 -8.94 21.83 6.97
CA TYR A 121 -8.56 20.42 7.06
C TYR A 121 -7.81 20.08 8.36
N LEU A 122 -7.05 21.02 8.92
CA LEU A 122 -6.46 20.84 10.25
C LEU A 122 -7.56 20.76 11.32
N ASP A 123 -8.53 21.68 11.27
CA ASP A 123 -9.68 21.68 12.17
C ASP A 123 -10.48 20.37 12.02
N TYR A 124 -10.65 19.88 10.79
CA TYR A 124 -11.31 18.60 10.52
C TYR A 124 -10.59 17.42 11.20
N ILE A 125 -9.26 17.32 11.04
CA ILE A 125 -8.44 16.26 11.64
C ILE A 125 -8.51 16.30 13.18
N GLN A 126 -8.51 17.49 13.77
CA GLN A 126 -8.59 17.67 15.22
C GLN A 126 -9.98 17.31 15.76
N ASN A 127 -11.04 17.78 15.11
CA ASN A 127 -12.41 17.60 15.59
C ASN A 127 -12.94 16.19 15.34
N ASN A 128 -12.48 15.52 14.28
CA ASN A 128 -12.99 14.21 13.88
C ASN A 128 -12.03 13.06 14.20
N GLY A 129 -10.76 13.34 14.53
CA GLY A 129 -9.71 12.33 14.77
C GLY A 129 -10.17 11.18 15.66
N LYS A 130 -10.72 11.49 16.84
CA LYS A 130 -11.22 10.49 17.79
C LYS A 130 -12.38 9.67 17.24
N THR A 131 -13.37 10.33 16.62
CA THR A 131 -14.58 9.67 16.09
C THR A 131 -14.26 8.80 14.89
N LEU A 132 -13.26 9.19 14.10
CA LEU A 132 -12.79 8.47 12.92
C LEU A 132 -11.63 7.51 13.22
N GLY A 133 -11.39 7.21 14.50
CA GLY A 133 -10.50 6.12 14.89
C GLY A 133 -9.00 6.43 14.81
N ALA A 134 -8.56 7.68 14.84
CA ALA A 134 -7.12 8.01 14.88
C ALA A 134 -6.36 7.30 16.03
N GLU A 135 -7.09 6.98 17.12
CA GLU A 135 -6.59 6.27 18.30
C GLU A 135 -6.70 4.73 18.18
N ASP A 136 -7.34 4.22 17.13
CA ASP A 136 -7.54 2.79 16.93
C ASP A 136 -6.18 2.14 16.64
N SER A 137 -5.81 1.20 17.51
CA SER A 137 -4.46 0.60 17.57
C SER A 137 -4.29 -0.55 16.58
N THR A 138 -4.86 -0.43 15.38
CA THR A 138 -4.85 -1.48 14.36
C THR A 138 -3.44 -1.77 13.84
N ASN A 139 -2.46 -0.88 14.07
CA ASN A 139 -1.03 -1.07 13.74
C ASN A 139 -0.81 -1.52 12.28
N GLU A 140 -1.66 -1.05 11.37
CA GLU A 140 -1.69 -1.49 9.98
C GLU A 140 -1.66 -0.32 9.00
N PHE A 141 -1.10 -0.61 7.83
CA PHE A 141 -1.09 0.28 6.68
C PHE A 141 -1.11 -0.55 5.40
N GLY A 142 -2.09 -0.30 4.54
CA GLY A 142 -2.31 -1.01 3.29
C GLY A 142 -3.45 -0.40 2.49
N TRP A 143 -3.97 -1.15 1.51
CA TRP A 143 -5.08 -0.69 0.68
C TRP A 143 -6.40 -0.62 1.46
N ASP A 144 -6.56 -1.43 2.50
CA ASP A 144 -7.74 -1.46 3.38
C ASP A 144 -7.56 -0.47 4.54
N ASN A 145 -6.56 -0.69 5.40
CA ASN A 145 -6.34 0.13 6.58
C ASN A 145 -5.30 1.26 6.39
N LYS A 146 -5.60 2.50 6.80
CA LYS A 146 -4.71 3.68 6.70
C LYS A 146 -4.21 4.20 8.06
N HIS A 147 -4.63 3.64 9.20
CA HIS A 147 -4.42 4.23 10.53
C HIS A 147 -2.95 4.53 10.86
N ALA A 148 -2.04 3.55 10.69
CA ALA A 148 -0.62 3.80 10.97
C ALA A 148 -0.03 4.86 10.00
N GLY A 149 -0.50 4.87 8.75
CA GLY A 149 -0.15 5.88 7.76
C GLY A 149 -0.59 7.28 8.15
N ILE A 150 -1.84 7.44 8.63
CA ILE A 150 -2.39 8.72 9.10
C ILE A 150 -1.55 9.25 10.27
N ASN A 151 -1.29 8.41 11.26
CA ASN A 151 -0.49 8.78 12.43
C ASN A 151 0.91 9.25 12.04
N VAL A 152 1.60 8.51 11.16
CA VAL A 152 2.89 8.94 10.62
C VAL A 152 2.74 10.25 9.84
N LEU A 153 1.80 10.36 8.90
CA LEU A 153 1.61 11.53 8.03
C LEU A 153 1.34 12.82 8.83
N VAL A 154 0.39 12.76 9.77
CA VAL A 154 -0.05 13.91 10.58
C VAL A 154 0.98 14.28 11.63
N SER A 155 1.70 13.31 12.21
CA SER A 155 2.73 13.57 13.23
C SER A 155 3.82 14.54 12.74
N LYS A 156 4.04 14.64 11.42
CA LYS A 156 4.98 15.59 10.82
C LYS A 156 4.70 17.04 11.26
N GLU A 157 3.45 17.48 11.28
CA GLU A 157 3.12 18.87 11.66
C GLU A 157 3.41 19.16 13.13
N PHE A 158 3.30 18.15 14.01
CA PHE A 158 3.75 18.26 15.40
C PHE A 158 5.29 18.23 15.52
N ILE A 159 5.95 17.33 14.79
CA ILE A 159 7.40 17.15 14.87
C ILE A 159 8.15 18.38 14.35
N ASP A 160 7.75 18.92 13.20
CA ASP A 160 8.45 20.02 12.53
C ASP A 160 7.91 21.41 12.94
N GLY A 161 6.61 21.52 13.19
CA GLY A 161 5.91 22.79 13.39
C GLY A 161 5.39 23.02 14.80
N GLU A 162 5.62 22.06 15.71
CA GLU A 162 5.16 22.11 17.12
C GLU A 162 3.66 22.39 17.27
N VAL A 163 2.83 21.89 16.35
CA VAL A 163 1.38 21.96 16.44
C VAL A 163 0.90 21.03 17.58
N LEU A 164 0.89 21.54 18.81
CA LEU A 164 0.68 20.76 20.05
C LEU A 164 -0.61 19.95 20.06
N SER A 165 -1.66 20.43 19.39
CA SER A 165 -2.93 19.72 19.26
C SER A 165 -2.85 18.40 18.48
N LEU A 166 -1.75 18.15 17.76
CA LEU A 166 -1.48 16.92 17.03
C LEU A 166 -0.49 15.98 17.74
N GLN A 167 -0.18 16.25 19.01
CA GLN A 167 0.75 15.43 19.80
C GLN A 167 0.31 13.95 19.87
N SER A 168 -0.99 13.67 20.00
CA SER A 168 -1.49 12.29 20.07
C SER A 168 -1.12 11.46 18.83
N TYR A 169 -1.17 12.04 17.62
CA TYR A 169 -0.76 11.36 16.40
C TYR A 169 0.72 10.94 16.43
N LYS A 170 1.58 11.74 17.09
CA LYS A 170 2.98 11.38 17.33
C LYS A 170 3.10 10.22 18.31
N GLU A 171 2.31 10.21 19.38
CA GLU A 171 2.29 9.13 20.37
C GLU A 171 1.81 7.81 19.75
N PHE A 172 0.79 7.85 18.88
CA PHE A 172 0.34 6.66 18.14
C PHE A 172 1.35 6.20 17.08
N ALA A 173 2.02 7.13 16.39
CA ALA A 173 3.11 6.76 15.48
C ALA A 173 4.28 6.10 16.25
N ASP A 174 4.63 6.60 17.42
CA ASP A 174 5.62 5.98 18.31
C ASP A 174 5.19 4.59 18.76
N GLY A 175 3.94 4.44 19.21
CA GLY A 175 3.37 3.16 19.60
C GLY A 175 3.46 2.13 18.47
N PHE A 176 3.07 2.52 17.25
CA PHE A 176 3.20 1.68 16.06
C PHE A 176 4.65 1.25 15.82
N ILE A 177 5.61 2.18 15.86
CA ILE A 177 7.03 1.83 15.74
C ILE A 177 7.44 0.83 16.81
N CYS A 178 7.04 1.01 18.05
CA CYS A 178 7.39 0.09 19.13
C CYS A 178 6.85 -1.32 18.88
N THR A 179 5.70 -1.48 18.22
CA THR A 179 5.17 -2.80 17.87
C THR A 179 6.06 -3.60 16.90
N LEU A 180 6.90 -2.91 16.12
CA LEU A 180 7.82 -3.49 15.14
C LEU A 180 9.17 -3.91 15.75
N ILE A 181 9.44 -3.51 16.99
CA ILE A 181 10.74 -3.68 17.65
C ILE A 181 10.66 -4.85 18.62
N PRO A 182 11.34 -5.98 18.35
CA PRO A 182 11.28 -7.17 19.19
C PRO A 182 11.70 -6.94 20.65
N GLU A 183 12.65 -6.03 20.87
CA GLU A 183 13.19 -5.70 22.19
C GLU A 183 12.34 -4.66 22.97
N SER A 184 11.24 -4.20 22.38
CA SER A 184 10.34 -3.24 23.05
C SER A 184 9.56 -3.88 24.20
N SER A 185 8.90 -3.04 25.01
CA SER A 185 7.96 -3.51 26.04
C SER A 185 6.61 -3.99 25.48
N SER A 186 6.34 -3.80 24.18
CA SER A 186 5.05 -4.10 23.56
C SER A 186 5.19 -4.57 22.10
N PRO A 187 6.00 -5.61 21.81
CA PRO A 187 6.14 -6.13 20.46
C PRO A 187 4.82 -6.80 20.04
N HIS A 188 4.40 -6.57 18.79
CA HIS A 188 3.18 -7.16 18.25
C HIS A 188 3.37 -7.74 16.84
N ILE A 189 4.15 -7.06 15.99
CA ILE A 189 4.42 -7.52 14.64
C ILE A 189 5.52 -8.58 14.67
N THR A 190 5.28 -9.70 14.01
CA THR A 190 6.20 -10.85 14.01
C THR A 190 7.13 -10.82 12.80
N TYR A 191 8.18 -11.63 12.88
CA TYR A 191 9.15 -11.81 11.82
C TYR A 191 9.29 -13.31 11.52
N THR A 192 9.51 -13.65 10.25
CA THR A 192 9.93 -15.01 9.87
C THR A 192 11.33 -15.32 10.42
N PRO A 193 11.76 -16.59 10.47
CA PRO A 193 13.13 -16.95 10.81
C PRO A 193 14.20 -16.22 9.99
N GLY A 194 13.90 -15.91 8.72
CA GLY A 194 14.74 -15.13 7.81
C GLY A 194 14.69 -13.61 8.02
N GLY A 195 13.88 -13.12 8.95
CA GLY A 195 13.81 -11.70 9.30
C GLY A 195 12.87 -10.85 8.43
N MET A 196 11.95 -11.46 7.67
CA MET A 196 10.89 -10.75 6.95
C MET A 196 9.78 -10.40 7.92
N ILE A 197 9.25 -9.17 7.85
CA ILE A 197 8.02 -8.80 8.56
C ILE A 197 6.89 -9.72 8.11
N TYR A 198 6.21 -10.33 9.07
CA TYR A 198 5.16 -11.30 8.78
C TYR A 198 3.85 -10.93 9.46
N LYS A 199 2.78 -11.01 8.67
CA LYS A 199 1.40 -10.98 9.16
C LYS A 199 0.67 -12.18 8.57
N PRO A 200 -0.08 -12.95 9.38
CA PRO A 200 -0.88 -14.06 8.88
C PRO A 200 -1.85 -13.60 7.78
N GLY A 201 -1.86 -14.29 6.64
CA GLY A 201 -2.72 -13.94 5.51
C GLY A 201 -2.11 -14.36 4.17
N GLY A 202 -2.78 -14.01 3.07
CA GLY A 202 -2.19 -14.05 1.73
C GLY A 202 -1.47 -12.74 1.41
N SER A 203 -0.56 -12.78 0.43
CA SER A 203 0.10 -11.59 -0.11
C SER A 203 0.87 -10.74 0.92
N ASN A 204 1.61 -11.40 1.82
CA ASN A 204 2.33 -10.78 2.94
C ASN A 204 3.26 -9.62 2.51
N MET A 205 3.81 -9.64 1.29
CA MET A 205 4.65 -8.56 0.76
C MET A 205 3.97 -7.19 0.74
N GLN A 206 2.64 -7.10 0.80
CA GLN A 206 1.94 -5.83 1.02
C GLN A 206 2.38 -5.18 2.33
N HIS A 207 2.42 -5.95 3.42
CA HIS A 207 2.80 -5.46 4.74
C HIS A 207 4.28 -5.12 4.79
N VAL A 208 5.13 -5.98 4.22
CA VAL A 208 6.59 -5.76 4.15
C VAL A 208 6.90 -4.43 3.48
N THR A 209 6.32 -4.17 2.31
CA THR A 209 6.58 -2.96 1.52
C THR A 209 5.95 -1.71 2.15
N SER A 210 4.70 -1.80 2.61
CA SER A 210 3.97 -0.68 3.24
C SER A 210 4.60 -0.23 4.56
N ILE A 211 4.97 -1.18 5.43
CA ILE A 211 5.63 -0.88 6.71
C ILE A 211 7.03 -0.32 6.46
N SER A 212 7.79 -0.87 5.52
CA SER A 212 9.11 -0.34 5.15
C SER A 212 9.03 1.11 4.67
N PHE A 213 7.98 1.46 3.92
CA PHE A 213 7.73 2.83 3.49
C PHE A 213 7.43 3.76 4.67
N LEU A 214 6.60 3.33 5.63
CA LEU A 214 6.32 4.11 6.85
C LEU A 214 7.57 4.28 7.73
N LEU A 215 8.36 3.23 7.91
CA LEU A 215 9.63 3.28 8.65
C LEU A 215 10.55 4.38 8.11
N LEU A 216 10.75 4.43 6.79
CA LEU A 216 11.60 5.45 6.15
C LEU A 216 11.00 6.85 6.22
N THR A 217 9.69 6.96 6.02
CA THR A 217 8.96 8.23 6.13
C THR A 217 9.12 8.82 7.54
N TYR A 218 8.94 7.99 8.55
CA TYR A 218 9.02 8.41 9.94
C TYR A 218 10.46 8.69 10.39
N ALA A 219 11.42 7.86 9.95
CA ALA A 219 12.84 8.12 10.15
C ALA A 219 13.25 9.51 9.63
N LYS A 220 12.70 9.94 8.49
CA LYS A 220 12.95 11.27 7.93
C LYS A 220 12.42 12.39 8.83
N TYR A 221 11.23 12.23 9.42
CA TYR A 221 10.68 13.23 10.34
C TYR A 221 11.48 13.33 11.64
N LEU A 222 11.85 12.18 12.21
CA LEU A 222 12.69 12.11 13.41
C LEU A 222 14.09 12.69 13.16
N SER A 223 14.69 12.45 11.99
CA SER A 223 16.00 13.00 11.61
C SER A 223 15.98 14.53 11.57
N ASN A 224 14.94 15.11 10.96
CA ASN A 224 14.81 16.58 10.83
C ASN A 224 14.70 17.30 12.18
N SER A 225 14.20 16.61 13.21
CA SER A 225 13.94 17.16 14.55
C SER A 225 14.90 16.63 15.62
N SER A 226 15.88 15.79 15.25
CA SER A 226 16.79 15.09 16.18
C SER A 226 16.06 14.34 17.30
N ARG A 227 14.89 13.75 17.00
CA ARG A 227 14.07 13.01 17.97
C ARG A 227 14.29 11.51 17.87
N THR A 228 13.96 10.80 18.93
CA THR A 228 13.93 9.33 19.02
C THR A 228 12.57 8.85 19.51
N VAL A 229 12.28 7.56 19.31
CA VAL A 229 11.10 6.88 19.84
C VAL A 229 11.50 6.13 21.11
N ASN A 230 10.75 6.28 22.20
CA ASN A 230 10.96 5.53 23.42
C ASN A 230 10.00 4.33 23.46
N CYS A 231 10.54 3.11 23.37
CA CYS A 231 9.79 1.86 23.39
C CYS A 231 9.94 1.10 24.72
N GLY A 232 10.07 1.84 25.81
CA GLY A 232 10.25 1.33 27.16
C GLY A 232 11.70 0.93 27.41
N ASN A 233 12.06 -0.29 27.01
CA ASN A 233 13.39 -0.85 27.27
C ASN A 233 14.46 -0.39 26.26
N VAL A 234 14.02 0.18 25.14
CA VAL A 234 14.90 0.57 24.02
C VAL A 234 14.49 1.93 23.47
N SER A 235 15.50 2.75 23.14
CA SER A 235 15.31 3.99 22.38
C SER A 235 15.64 3.72 20.91
N VAL A 236 14.72 4.06 20.03
CA VAL A 236 14.79 3.75 18.60
C VAL A 236 14.97 5.05 17.83
N GLY A 237 16.12 5.18 17.17
CA GLY A 237 16.47 6.36 16.38
C GLY A 237 16.20 6.18 14.88
N PRO A 238 16.35 7.25 14.09
CA PRO A 238 16.19 7.21 12.63
C PRO A 238 17.01 6.12 11.93
N ALA A 239 18.27 5.94 12.35
CA ALA A 239 19.18 4.95 11.77
C ALA A 239 18.67 3.52 11.94
N THR A 240 18.07 3.20 13.09
CA THR A 240 17.46 1.88 13.36
C THR A 240 16.30 1.62 12.41
N LEU A 241 15.42 2.62 12.23
CA LEU A 241 14.26 2.50 11.31
C LEU A 241 14.71 2.35 9.85
N GLN A 242 15.72 3.12 9.43
CA GLN A 242 16.31 3.01 8.10
C GLN A 242 16.94 1.64 7.85
N GLN A 243 17.67 1.11 8.83
CA GLN A 243 18.27 -0.22 8.73
C GLN A 243 17.20 -1.31 8.66
N LEU A 244 16.13 -1.20 9.44
CA LEU A 244 15.03 -2.16 9.41
C LEU A 244 14.35 -2.19 8.04
N ALA A 245 14.01 -1.01 7.49
CA ALA A 245 13.43 -0.93 6.14
C ALA A 245 14.38 -1.43 5.04
N ARG A 246 15.68 -1.16 5.16
CA ARG A 246 16.70 -1.69 4.24
C ARG A 246 16.72 -3.22 4.27
N LYS A 247 16.73 -3.84 5.46
CA LYS A 247 16.69 -5.31 5.58
C LYS A 247 15.48 -5.92 4.86
N GLN A 248 14.32 -5.26 4.91
CA GLN A 248 13.13 -5.74 4.19
C GLN A 248 13.28 -5.61 2.67
N ALA A 249 13.85 -4.51 2.17
CA ALA A 249 14.17 -4.36 0.76
C ALA A 249 15.20 -5.40 0.29
N ASP A 250 16.26 -5.61 1.08
CA ASP A 250 17.29 -6.61 0.79
C ASP A 250 16.69 -8.03 0.80
N TYR A 251 15.79 -8.34 1.74
CA TYR A 251 15.04 -9.60 1.76
C TYR A 251 14.22 -9.80 0.48
N ILE A 252 13.47 -8.79 0.01
CA ILE A 252 12.72 -8.84 -1.26
C ILE A 252 13.67 -9.08 -2.44
N LEU A 253 14.86 -8.49 -2.41
CA LEU A 253 15.82 -8.51 -3.52
C LEU A 253 16.77 -9.73 -3.50
N GLY A 254 16.77 -10.54 -2.44
CA GLY A 254 17.43 -11.84 -2.43
C GLY A 254 18.20 -12.21 -1.17
N ASP A 255 18.33 -11.31 -0.20
CA ASP A 255 18.95 -11.63 1.10
C ASP A 255 17.94 -12.30 2.05
N ASN A 256 17.56 -13.51 1.68
CA ASN A 256 16.62 -14.36 2.41
C ASN A 256 17.11 -15.81 2.43
N PRO A 257 16.51 -16.70 3.24
CA PRO A 257 16.91 -18.11 3.31
C PRO A 257 16.86 -18.86 1.98
N MET A 258 15.94 -18.48 1.09
CA MET A 258 15.81 -19.07 -0.24
C MET A 258 16.85 -18.56 -1.25
N LYS A 259 17.61 -17.50 -0.93
CA LYS A 259 18.60 -16.85 -1.81
C LYS A 259 18.03 -16.57 -3.20
N MET A 260 16.82 -16.01 -3.24
CA MET A 260 16.12 -15.64 -4.47
C MET A 260 15.41 -14.31 -4.30
N SER A 261 15.34 -13.52 -5.37
CA SER A 261 14.51 -12.32 -5.36
C SER A 261 13.03 -12.71 -5.42
N TYR A 262 12.18 -11.94 -4.76
CA TYR A 262 10.72 -11.97 -4.94
C TYR A 262 10.23 -10.90 -5.92
N MET A 263 11.16 -10.15 -6.55
CA MET A 263 10.89 -9.24 -7.66
C MET A 263 11.23 -9.92 -8.99
N VAL A 264 10.24 -10.04 -9.86
CA VAL A 264 10.40 -10.70 -11.16
C VAL A 264 11.43 -9.96 -12.01
N GLY A 265 12.43 -10.69 -12.52
CA GLY A 265 13.50 -10.15 -13.36
C GLY A 265 14.67 -9.51 -12.61
N TYR A 266 14.72 -9.61 -11.27
CA TYR A 266 15.84 -9.13 -10.47
C TYR A 266 16.70 -10.29 -9.95
N GLY A 267 18.03 -10.13 -10.06
CA GLY A 267 19.00 -11.15 -9.65
C GLY A 267 18.97 -12.42 -10.53
N ASP A 268 19.76 -13.42 -10.13
CA ASP A 268 19.92 -14.67 -10.89
C ASP A 268 18.77 -15.67 -10.69
N ARG A 269 18.00 -15.51 -9.61
CA ARG A 269 16.89 -16.40 -9.24
C ARG A 269 15.69 -15.58 -8.77
N TYR A 270 14.56 -15.73 -9.45
CA TYR A 270 13.30 -15.02 -9.18
C TYR A 270 12.10 -15.87 -9.63
N PRO A 271 10.85 -15.56 -9.16
CA PRO A 271 9.63 -16.24 -9.59
C PRO A 271 9.41 -16.22 -11.10
N GLN A 272 9.15 -17.39 -11.68
CA GLN A 272 8.90 -17.54 -13.11
C GLN A 272 7.44 -17.94 -13.40
N ARG A 273 6.69 -18.39 -12.40
CA ARG A 273 5.33 -18.93 -12.55
C ARG A 273 4.31 -18.11 -11.75
N ILE A 274 4.36 -16.79 -11.86
CA ILE A 274 3.47 -15.88 -11.12
C ILE A 274 2.00 -15.99 -11.57
N HIS A 275 1.06 -15.80 -10.64
CA HIS A 275 -0.38 -15.76 -10.88
C HIS A 275 -0.78 -14.47 -11.63
N HIS A 276 -0.52 -14.43 -12.95
CA HIS A 276 -0.83 -13.24 -13.77
C HIS A 276 -1.19 -13.62 -15.21
N ARG A 277 -2.43 -13.32 -15.63
CA ARG A 277 -3.00 -13.68 -16.95
C ARG A 277 -2.12 -13.21 -18.11
N GLY A 278 -1.84 -11.91 -18.20
CA GLY A 278 -1.02 -11.34 -19.29
C GLY A 278 0.44 -11.81 -19.31
N SER A 279 0.95 -12.33 -18.18
CA SER A 279 2.31 -12.88 -18.10
C SER A 279 2.34 -14.34 -18.55
N SER A 280 1.33 -15.12 -18.13
CA SER A 280 1.24 -16.57 -18.36
C SER A 280 0.78 -16.96 -19.77
N LEU A 281 0.07 -16.08 -20.48
CA LEU A 281 -0.49 -16.35 -21.81
C LEU A 281 0.44 -15.85 -22.93
N PRO A 282 0.53 -16.54 -24.08
CA PRO A 282 1.38 -16.10 -25.19
C PRO A 282 0.90 -14.77 -25.76
N SER A 283 1.82 -13.85 -26.06
CA SER A 283 1.46 -12.55 -26.63
C SER A 283 0.73 -12.69 -27.97
N ILE A 284 -0.01 -11.65 -28.36
CA ILE A 284 -0.69 -11.60 -29.67
C ILE A 284 0.28 -11.75 -30.86
N LYS A 285 1.57 -11.46 -30.66
CA LYS A 285 2.61 -11.64 -31.68
C LYS A 285 2.95 -13.12 -31.92
N SER A 286 3.02 -13.92 -30.85
CA SER A 286 3.35 -15.36 -30.94
C SER A 286 2.11 -16.23 -31.15
N HIS A 287 0.94 -15.77 -30.71
CA HIS A 287 -0.34 -16.44 -30.91
C HIS A 287 -1.41 -15.43 -31.37
N PRO A 288 -1.53 -15.12 -32.68
CA PRO A 288 -2.44 -14.08 -33.16
C PRO A 288 -3.92 -14.40 -33.04
N GLN A 289 -4.28 -15.68 -32.88
CA GLN A 289 -5.66 -16.09 -32.69
C GLN A 289 -6.14 -15.69 -31.30
N ARG A 290 -7.44 -15.42 -31.19
CA ARG A 290 -8.09 -15.08 -29.93
C ARG A 290 -8.04 -16.28 -28.98
N ILE A 291 -7.72 -16.04 -27.71
CA ILE A 291 -7.83 -17.02 -26.63
C ILE A 291 -9.13 -16.70 -25.89
N ALA A 292 -10.16 -17.54 -26.03
CA ALA A 292 -11.42 -17.32 -25.33
C ALA A 292 -11.28 -17.58 -23.82
N CYS A 293 -12.23 -17.06 -23.03
CA CYS A 293 -12.30 -17.13 -21.57
C CYS A 293 -11.70 -18.40 -20.91
N ASN A 294 -12.07 -19.60 -21.36
CA ASN A 294 -11.60 -20.86 -20.77
C ASN A 294 -10.43 -21.53 -21.51
N ASP A 295 -10.09 -21.04 -22.71
CA ASP A 295 -9.06 -21.65 -23.55
C ASP A 295 -7.64 -21.40 -23.02
N GLY A 296 -7.47 -20.47 -22.08
CA GLY A 296 -6.19 -20.26 -21.41
C GLY A 296 -5.90 -21.17 -20.22
N THR A 297 -6.86 -22.03 -19.82
CA THR A 297 -6.70 -23.01 -18.72
C THR A 297 -5.43 -23.87 -18.83
N PRO A 298 -5.02 -24.36 -20.01
CA PRO A 298 -3.75 -25.10 -20.15
C PRO A 298 -2.52 -24.28 -19.75
N TYR A 299 -2.52 -22.97 -19.99
CA TYR A 299 -1.42 -22.08 -19.58
C TYR A 299 -1.46 -21.81 -18.08
N TYR A 300 -2.65 -21.66 -17.49
CA TYR A 300 -2.82 -21.57 -16.04
C TYR A 300 -2.22 -22.79 -15.32
N ASN A 301 -2.55 -24.00 -15.76
CA ASN A 301 -2.09 -25.26 -15.16
C ASN A 301 -0.66 -25.67 -15.56
N SER A 302 0.01 -24.92 -16.42
CA SER A 302 1.32 -25.29 -16.93
C SER A 302 2.41 -25.26 -15.84
N SER A 303 3.30 -26.25 -15.84
CA SER A 303 4.53 -26.21 -15.04
C SER A 303 5.64 -25.38 -15.69
N SER A 304 5.44 -24.89 -16.92
CA SER A 304 6.41 -24.03 -17.59
C SER A 304 6.40 -22.61 -17.01
N PRO A 305 7.54 -21.89 -17.07
CA PRO A 305 7.61 -20.46 -16.85
C PRO A 305 6.56 -19.67 -17.64
N ASN A 306 6.16 -18.52 -17.11
CA ASN A 306 5.34 -17.56 -17.83
C ASN A 306 6.11 -17.04 -19.06
N PRO A 307 5.52 -17.07 -20.28
CA PRO A 307 6.19 -16.68 -21.52
C PRO A 307 6.53 -15.19 -21.59
N ASN A 308 5.84 -14.33 -20.84
CA ASN A 308 6.15 -12.90 -20.76
C ASN A 308 6.53 -12.54 -19.31
N PRO A 309 7.83 -12.44 -18.97
CA PRO A 309 8.26 -12.02 -17.64
C PRO A 309 7.72 -10.63 -17.29
N LEU A 310 6.98 -10.53 -16.17
CA LEU A 310 6.43 -9.26 -15.69
C LEU A 310 7.48 -8.50 -14.86
N ILE A 311 8.47 -7.93 -15.55
CA ILE A 311 9.65 -7.32 -14.92
C ILE A 311 9.25 -6.25 -13.89
N GLY A 312 9.82 -6.33 -12.69
CA GLY A 312 9.60 -5.42 -11.59
C GLY A 312 8.40 -5.75 -10.70
N ALA A 313 7.55 -6.72 -11.08
CA ALA A 313 6.44 -7.16 -10.23
C ALA A 313 6.97 -7.89 -8.99
N VAL A 314 6.43 -7.55 -7.83
CA VAL A 314 6.73 -8.25 -6.57
C VAL A 314 5.55 -9.14 -6.23
N VAL A 315 5.82 -10.43 -6.04
CA VAL A 315 4.82 -11.44 -5.70
C VAL A 315 4.39 -11.34 -4.23
N GLY A 316 3.33 -12.04 -3.84
CA GLY A 316 2.87 -12.14 -2.45
C GLY A 316 3.93 -12.61 -1.44
N GLY A 317 4.93 -13.39 -1.88
CA GLY A 317 6.13 -13.75 -1.10
C GLY A 317 6.04 -15.11 -0.39
N PRO A 318 7.05 -15.45 0.43
CA PRO A 318 7.10 -16.72 1.14
C PRO A 318 6.10 -16.77 2.30
N GLY A 319 5.89 -17.98 2.85
CA GLY A 319 5.14 -18.18 4.09
C GLY A 319 5.92 -17.78 5.35
N GLU A 320 5.34 -18.07 6.52
CA GLU A 320 5.95 -17.79 7.83
C GLU A 320 7.30 -18.49 8.06
N ASP A 321 7.54 -19.57 7.32
CA ASP A 321 8.72 -20.43 7.35
C ASP A 321 9.79 -20.04 6.31
N ASP A 322 9.63 -18.88 5.66
CA ASP A 322 10.46 -18.40 4.56
C ASP A 322 10.40 -19.28 3.29
N VAL A 323 9.46 -20.23 3.20
CA VAL A 323 9.33 -21.12 2.04
C VAL A 323 8.44 -20.50 0.98
N TYR A 324 9.00 -20.41 -0.24
CA TYR A 324 8.29 -19.98 -1.45
C TYR A 324 8.32 -21.08 -2.50
N GLU A 325 7.14 -21.51 -2.93
CA GLU A 325 6.97 -22.42 -4.06
C GLU A 325 6.56 -21.59 -5.27
N ASP A 326 7.31 -21.68 -6.37
CA ASP A 326 7.00 -20.96 -7.60
C ASP A 326 5.86 -21.66 -8.34
N ASP A 327 4.64 -21.47 -7.83
CA ASP A 327 3.42 -22.06 -8.37
C ASP A 327 2.35 -21.02 -8.71
N ARG A 328 1.86 -21.10 -9.95
CA ARG A 328 0.89 -20.15 -10.51
C ARG A 328 -0.47 -20.28 -9.87
N ALA A 329 -0.82 -21.47 -9.39
CA ALA A 329 -2.10 -21.71 -8.74
C ALA A 329 -2.13 -21.18 -7.29
N ASP A 330 -0.98 -21.05 -6.63
CA ASP A 330 -0.87 -20.48 -5.29
C ASP A 330 -0.83 -18.94 -5.33
N PHE A 331 -1.99 -18.34 -5.65
CA PHE A 331 -2.15 -16.89 -5.73
C PHE A 331 -1.75 -16.16 -4.44
N ARG A 332 -1.83 -16.81 -3.27
CA ARG A 332 -1.44 -16.20 -1.99
C ARG A 332 0.05 -15.85 -1.94
N LYS A 333 0.89 -16.65 -2.61
CA LYS A 333 2.34 -16.42 -2.68
C LYS A 333 2.75 -15.80 -4.00
N SER A 334 2.13 -16.18 -5.12
CA SER A 334 2.63 -15.89 -6.46
C SER A 334 1.92 -14.74 -7.18
N GLU A 335 0.83 -14.19 -6.63
CA GLU A 335 0.12 -13.05 -7.22
C GLU A 335 0.84 -11.73 -6.93
N PRO A 336 1.23 -10.96 -7.96
CA PRO A 336 1.63 -9.57 -7.78
C PRO A 336 0.41 -8.65 -7.78
N THR A 337 0.47 -7.57 -7.01
CA THR A 337 -0.59 -6.56 -7.01
C THR A 337 0.01 -5.15 -7.03
N THR A 338 -0.80 -4.18 -7.46
CA THR A 338 -0.38 -2.78 -7.54
C THR A 338 -0.01 -2.21 -6.17
N TYR A 339 -0.74 -2.61 -5.12
CA TYR A 339 -0.52 -2.11 -3.75
C TYR A 339 0.72 -2.72 -3.07
N ILE A 340 1.28 -3.85 -3.56
CA ILE A 340 2.59 -4.33 -3.11
C ILE A 340 3.70 -3.42 -3.68
N ASN A 341 3.61 -3.12 -4.98
CA ASN A 341 4.63 -2.33 -5.67
C ASN A 341 4.59 -0.83 -5.31
N ALA A 342 3.41 -0.27 -5.05
CA ALA A 342 3.22 1.17 -4.79
C ALA A 342 4.13 1.74 -3.67
N PRO A 343 4.13 1.20 -2.43
CA PRO A 343 5.00 1.69 -1.37
C PRO A 343 6.48 1.33 -1.61
N LEU A 344 6.76 0.20 -2.26
CA LEU A 344 8.13 -0.24 -2.56
C LEU A 344 8.89 0.78 -3.44
N VAL A 345 8.22 1.41 -4.41
CA VAL A 345 8.85 2.46 -5.24
C VAL A 345 9.41 3.59 -4.36
N GLY A 346 8.66 4.00 -3.33
CA GLY A 346 9.12 5.01 -2.37
C GLY A 346 10.30 4.54 -1.53
N VAL A 347 10.30 3.27 -1.10
CA VAL A 347 11.42 2.64 -0.37
C VAL A 347 12.69 2.64 -1.22
N LEU A 348 12.61 2.13 -2.45
CA LEU A 348 13.75 2.04 -3.37
C LEU A 348 14.28 3.43 -3.73
N ALA A 349 13.39 4.39 -4.01
CA ALA A 349 13.79 5.78 -4.29
C ALA A 349 14.55 6.40 -3.12
N TYR A 350 14.10 6.16 -1.88
CA TYR A 350 14.80 6.62 -0.69
C TYR A 350 16.20 5.98 -0.56
N LEU A 351 16.31 4.65 -0.72
CA LEU A 351 17.58 3.93 -0.56
C LEU A 351 18.59 4.32 -1.65
N VAL A 352 18.15 4.55 -2.88
CA VAL A 352 18.99 5.07 -3.98
C VAL A 352 19.46 6.49 -3.66
N GLY A 353 18.58 7.35 -3.12
CA GLY A 353 18.93 8.70 -2.72
C GLY A 353 19.79 8.79 -1.44
N ASN A 354 19.89 7.71 -0.66
CA ASN A 354 20.59 7.65 0.63
C ASN A 354 21.36 6.31 0.77
N PRO A 355 22.43 6.10 0.00
CA PRO A 355 23.17 4.83 -0.01
C PRO A 355 23.80 4.49 1.34
N ASP A 356 24.17 5.50 2.16
CA ASP A 356 24.74 5.34 3.51
C ASP A 356 23.87 5.95 4.63
N PRO A 357 22.78 5.28 5.06
CA PRO A 357 21.93 5.79 6.13
C PRO A 357 22.62 5.88 7.51
N GLY A 358 23.80 5.25 7.66
CA GLY A 358 24.55 5.19 8.92
C GLY A 358 25.53 6.34 9.19
N GLN A 359 25.75 7.24 8.22
CA GLN A 359 26.57 8.44 8.42
C GLN A 359 25.68 9.66 8.21
N GLY A 360 25.32 10.33 9.31
CA GLY A 360 24.51 11.54 9.26
C GLY A 360 25.12 12.55 8.29
N HIS A 361 24.39 12.86 7.22
CA HIS A 361 24.73 13.99 6.36
C HIS A 361 24.43 15.28 7.11
N VAL A 362 25.45 15.80 7.79
CA VAL A 362 25.53 17.23 8.10
C VAL A 362 25.71 17.93 6.75
N ARG A 363 24.62 18.46 6.19
CA ARG A 363 24.74 19.47 5.13
C ARG A 363 25.07 20.80 5.82
N HIS A 364 26.26 21.32 5.54
CA HIS A 364 26.68 22.67 5.90
C HIS A 364 25.83 23.73 5.20
#